data_AF-A0A2V9VEZ2-F1
#
_entry.id   AF-A0A2V9VEZ2-F1
#
_cell.length_a   1.000
_cell.length_b   1.000
_cell.length_c   1.000
_cell.angle_alpha   90.00
_cell.angle_beta   90.00
_cell.angle_gamma   90.00
#
_symmetry.space_group_name_H-M   'P 1'
#
loop_
_entity.id
_entity.type
_entity.pdbx_description
1 polymer ?
#
loop_
_entity_poly.entity_id
_entity_poly.type
_entity_poly.pdbx_seq_one_letter_code
_entity_poly.pdbx_strand_id
1 'polypeptide(L)'
;PQRLVRQALQQGAKVLVSTYNEPLITSEWAVAVFKEARDAGLLTGFVSNGNATPQVLEYLRPWVDLYKVDLKSFDDRHYHQLGGRLQAILDTIRRLYEMGFWLEIVTLVIPSFNDSDDELQRLTQFIASVSPHIPWHATAFHKDYKMTDPDNTSAQTLMRAAEIGKKAGLWSVYAGNLPGEVGDLENTRCHNCRQLLIKRYGYLIMGYHLTSNGCCPACGTRIPGRWACKFQGQITAHPFLPHARSMPFPILGPSTSM
;
A
#
# COMPACT_ATOMS: atom_id res chain seq x y z
N PRO A 1 21.21 -10.48 -9.28
CA PRO A 1 20.57 -9.13 -9.36
C PRO A 1 20.07 -8.76 -10.78
N GLN A 2 20.96 -8.79 -11.77
CA GLN A 2 20.70 -8.35 -13.15
C GLN A 2 19.56 -9.11 -13.84
N ARG A 3 19.36 -10.39 -13.53
CA ARG A 3 18.24 -11.18 -14.07
C ARG A 3 16.89 -10.62 -13.64
N LEU A 4 16.74 -10.22 -12.37
CA LEU A 4 15.50 -9.63 -11.85
C LEU A 4 15.19 -8.30 -12.54
N VAL A 5 16.20 -7.45 -12.70
CA VAL A 5 16.07 -6.15 -13.39
C VAL A 5 15.69 -6.34 -14.85
N ARG A 6 16.35 -7.27 -15.57
CA ARG A 6 15.99 -7.59 -16.96
C ARG A 6 14.53 -8.06 -17.08
N GLN A 7 14.07 -8.92 -16.18
CA GLN A 7 12.67 -9.38 -16.17
C GLN A 7 11.70 -8.23 -15.88
N ALA A 8 12.02 -7.36 -14.92
CA ALA A 8 11.20 -6.18 -14.63
C ALA A 8 11.05 -5.27 -15.85
N LEU A 9 12.15 -4.99 -16.56
CA LEU A 9 12.14 -4.20 -17.80
C LEU A 9 11.34 -4.87 -18.92
N GLN A 10 11.50 -6.19 -19.11
CA GLN A 10 10.74 -6.96 -20.11
C GLN A 10 9.23 -6.91 -19.86
N GLN A 11 8.83 -6.85 -18.59
CA GLN A 11 7.43 -6.72 -18.18
C GLN A 11 6.94 -5.26 -18.18
N GLY A 12 7.78 -4.30 -18.58
CA GLY A 12 7.45 -2.88 -18.57
C GLY A 12 7.29 -2.27 -17.17
N ALA A 13 7.78 -2.95 -16.12
CA ALA A 13 7.69 -2.46 -14.75
C ALA A 13 8.41 -1.10 -14.60
N LYS A 14 7.89 -0.27 -13.69
CA LYS A 14 8.46 1.04 -13.35
C LYS A 14 9.06 1.08 -11.95
N VAL A 15 8.69 0.11 -11.13
CA VAL A 15 9.10 0.02 -9.73
C VAL A 15 9.50 -1.42 -9.45
N LEU A 16 10.61 -1.60 -8.75
CA LEU A 16 11.04 -2.89 -8.20
C LEU A 16 10.97 -2.82 -6.68
N VAL A 17 10.23 -3.76 -6.07
CA VAL A 17 9.87 -3.70 -4.64
C VAL A 17 10.38 -4.93 -3.92
N SER A 18 11.04 -4.74 -2.77
CA SER A 18 11.32 -5.82 -1.81
C SER A 18 10.16 -5.94 -0.82
N THR A 19 9.53 -7.11 -0.74
CA THR A 19 8.28 -7.37 -0.01
C THR A 19 8.10 -8.86 0.33
N TYR A 20 7.02 -9.20 1.03
CA TYR A 20 6.64 -10.50 1.60
C TYR A 20 7.38 -10.87 2.89
N ASN A 21 8.42 -11.70 2.82
CA ASN A 21 9.28 -11.92 3.98
C ASN A 21 9.82 -10.57 4.45
N GLU A 22 9.99 -10.38 5.77
CA GLU A 22 10.44 -9.09 6.30
C GLU A 22 11.74 -8.65 5.60
N PRO A 23 11.68 -7.65 4.71
CA PRO A 23 12.79 -7.38 3.81
C PRO A 23 13.98 -6.77 4.55
N LEU A 24 13.79 -6.20 5.75
CA LEU A 24 14.89 -5.72 6.60
C LEU A 24 15.90 -6.82 6.95
N ILE A 25 15.47 -8.09 7.03
CA ILE A 25 16.35 -9.24 7.29
C ILE A 25 17.35 -9.47 6.14
N THR A 26 17.01 -9.02 4.93
CA THR A 26 17.81 -9.25 3.71
C THR A 26 18.19 -7.94 3.02
N SER A 27 18.40 -6.88 3.82
CA SER A 27 18.66 -5.52 3.34
C SER A 27 19.83 -5.44 2.36
N GLU A 28 20.91 -6.19 2.60
CA GLU A 28 22.09 -6.24 1.73
C GLU A 28 21.76 -6.81 0.35
N TRP A 29 20.93 -7.86 0.30
CA TRP A 29 20.47 -8.44 -0.94
C TRP A 29 19.52 -7.50 -1.69
N ALA A 30 18.58 -6.88 -0.98
CA ALA A 30 17.69 -5.89 -1.57
C ALA A 30 18.47 -4.72 -2.18
N VAL A 31 19.46 -4.17 -1.47
CA VAL A 31 20.33 -3.11 -1.99
C VAL A 31 21.15 -3.56 -3.20
N ALA A 32 21.67 -4.78 -3.21
CA ALA A 32 22.37 -5.32 -4.39
C ALA A 32 21.48 -5.38 -5.63
N VAL A 33 20.17 -5.65 -5.47
CA VAL A 33 19.19 -5.60 -6.56
C VAL A 33 18.80 -4.16 -6.91
N PHE A 34 18.63 -3.29 -5.93
CA PHE A 34 18.23 -1.89 -6.14
C PHE A 34 19.29 -1.05 -6.83
N LYS A 35 20.58 -1.29 -6.57
CA LYS A 35 21.68 -0.67 -7.34
C LYS A 35 21.49 -0.87 -8.84
N GLU A 36 21.37 -2.13 -9.25
CA GLU A 36 21.13 -2.52 -10.65
C GLU A 36 19.80 -1.98 -11.19
N ALA A 37 18.75 -1.95 -10.36
CA ALA A 37 17.44 -1.43 -10.77
C ALA A 37 17.49 0.08 -11.05
N ARG A 38 18.19 0.84 -10.20
CA ARG A 38 18.35 2.30 -10.36
C ARG A 38 19.23 2.65 -11.55
N ASP A 39 20.31 1.90 -11.79
CA ASP A 39 21.14 2.07 -12.99
C ASP A 39 20.33 1.83 -14.28
N ALA A 40 19.30 0.99 -14.20
CA ALA A 40 18.32 0.75 -15.27
C ALA A 40 17.14 1.75 -15.30
N GLY A 41 17.13 2.78 -14.45
CA GLY A 41 16.08 3.80 -14.40
C GLY A 41 14.77 3.38 -13.73
N LEU A 42 14.77 2.29 -12.96
CA LEU A 42 13.61 1.86 -12.17
C LEU A 42 13.57 2.57 -10.82
N LEU A 43 12.36 2.89 -10.35
CA LEU A 43 12.14 3.24 -8.95
C LEU A 43 12.24 2.00 -8.07
N THR A 44 12.48 2.24 -6.80
CA THR A 44 12.75 1.18 -5.82
C THR A 44 11.87 1.35 -4.59
N GLY A 45 11.34 0.24 -4.09
CA GLY A 45 10.38 0.24 -2.99
C GLY A 45 10.65 -0.81 -1.93
N PHE A 46 10.25 -0.52 -0.69
CA PHE A 46 10.35 -1.43 0.45
C PHE A 46 9.00 -1.57 1.13
N VAL A 47 8.57 -2.80 1.44
CA VAL A 47 7.33 -3.09 2.16
C VAL A 47 7.67 -3.90 3.41
N SER A 48 7.57 -3.28 4.58
CA SER A 48 8.12 -3.83 5.83
C SER A 48 7.14 -3.69 6.99
N ASN A 49 7.32 -4.51 8.03
CA ASN A 49 6.64 -4.37 9.31
C ASN A 49 7.12 -3.15 10.13
N GLY A 50 8.18 -2.46 9.69
CA GLY A 50 8.68 -1.24 10.30
C GLY A 50 9.56 -1.44 11.54
N ASN A 51 10.00 -2.67 11.85
CA ASN A 51 10.91 -2.92 12.97
C ASN A 51 12.38 -2.66 12.57
N ALA A 52 12.67 -1.42 12.15
CA ALA A 52 13.97 -1.03 11.63
C ALA A 52 14.86 -0.40 12.71
N THR A 53 16.17 -0.56 12.55
CA THR A 53 17.16 0.25 13.28
C THR A 53 17.49 1.53 12.50
N PRO A 54 17.99 2.58 13.16
CA PRO A 54 18.48 3.75 12.44
C PRO A 54 19.53 3.43 11.36
N GLN A 55 20.44 2.50 11.66
CA GLN A 55 21.55 2.13 10.77
C GLN A 55 21.06 1.48 9.48
N VAL A 56 20.05 0.62 9.54
CA VAL A 56 19.52 -0.02 8.32
C VAL A 56 18.75 1.00 7.46
N LEU A 57 18.06 1.97 8.08
CA LEU A 57 17.38 3.03 7.34
C LEU A 57 18.39 3.95 6.62
N GLU A 58 19.49 4.31 7.30
CA GLU A 58 20.60 5.05 6.70
C GLU A 58 21.24 4.29 5.54
N TYR A 59 21.45 2.98 5.70
CA TYR A 59 21.96 2.10 4.66
C TYR A 59 21.03 2.02 3.44
N LEU A 60 19.72 1.95 3.66
CA LEU A 60 18.70 1.85 2.60
C LEU A 60 18.44 3.18 1.88
N ARG A 61 18.59 4.32 2.56
CA ARG A 61 18.15 5.62 2.05
C ARG A 61 18.61 5.98 0.64
N PRO A 62 19.88 5.76 0.25
CA PRO A 62 20.33 6.11 -1.10
C PRO A 62 19.69 5.26 -2.21
N TRP A 63 19.10 4.11 -1.84
CA TRP A 63 18.70 3.06 -2.78
C TRP A 63 17.20 2.80 -2.81
N VAL A 64 16.41 3.51 -2.01
CA VAL A 64 14.96 3.28 -1.86
C VAL A 64 14.21 4.60 -1.97
N ASP A 65 13.20 4.63 -2.86
CA ASP A 65 12.37 5.81 -3.12
C ASP A 65 11.04 5.74 -2.34
N LEU A 66 10.46 4.55 -2.28
CA LEU A 66 9.13 4.27 -1.71
C LEU A 66 9.25 3.35 -0.50
N TYR A 67 8.55 3.66 0.58
CA TYR A 67 8.53 2.83 1.78
C TYR A 67 7.10 2.67 2.27
N LYS A 68 6.66 1.43 2.41
CA LYS A 68 5.38 1.06 3.03
C LYS A 68 5.67 0.43 4.38
N VAL A 69 5.03 0.93 5.43
CA VAL A 69 5.07 0.34 6.77
C VAL A 69 3.72 -0.26 7.14
N ASP A 70 3.73 -1.51 7.60
CA ASP A 70 2.56 -2.15 8.20
C ASP A 70 2.46 -1.81 9.69
N LEU A 71 1.64 -0.80 10.03
CA LEU A 71 1.28 -0.46 11.41
C LEU A 71 0.06 -1.30 11.82
N LYS A 72 0.33 -2.44 12.47
CA LYS A 72 -0.62 -3.53 12.67
C LYS A 72 -1.55 -3.35 13.87
N SER A 73 -1.19 -2.52 14.83
CA SER A 73 -1.96 -2.26 16.04
C SER A 73 -1.52 -0.92 16.65
N PHE A 74 -2.26 -0.39 17.61
CA PHE A 74 -1.80 0.69 18.48
C PHE A 74 -1.88 0.30 19.96
N ASP A 75 -1.81 -1.00 20.23
CA ASP A 75 -1.65 -1.60 21.55
C ASP A 75 -0.32 -2.35 21.62
N ASP A 76 0.52 -1.97 22.59
CA ASP A 76 1.85 -2.56 22.76
C ASP A 76 1.80 -4.06 23.12
N ARG A 77 0.76 -4.51 23.83
CA ARG A 77 0.57 -5.93 24.18
C ARG A 77 0.27 -6.76 22.93
N HIS A 78 -0.57 -6.26 22.02
CA HIS A 78 -0.82 -6.90 20.73
C HIS A 78 0.46 -6.97 19.88
N TYR A 79 1.27 -5.91 19.86
CA TYR A 79 2.56 -5.92 19.18
C TYR A 79 3.53 -6.96 19.74
N HIS A 80 3.57 -7.11 21.05
CA HIS A 80 4.38 -8.13 21.70
C HIS A 80 3.98 -9.56 21.31
N GLN A 81 2.68 -9.84 21.16
CA GLN A 81 2.18 -11.13 20.66
C GLN A 81 2.62 -11.40 19.21
N LEU A 82 2.79 -10.35 18.41
CA LEU A 82 3.28 -10.41 17.03
C LEU A 82 4.83 -10.44 16.94
N GLY A 83 5.54 -10.41 18.06
CA GLY A 83 7.01 -10.42 18.11
C GLY A 83 7.68 -9.07 17.87
N GLY A 84 6.93 -7.96 17.98
CA GLY A 84 7.44 -6.59 17.83
C GLY A 84 7.20 -5.72 19.08
N ARG A 85 7.60 -4.45 18.99
CA ARG A 85 7.35 -3.43 20.03
C ARG A 85 6.82 -2.18 19.35
N LEU A 86 5.65 -1.67 19.78
CA LEU A 86 4.96 -0.59 19.08
C LEU A 86 5.88 0.63 18.88
N GLN A 87 6.57 1.04 19.94
CA GLN A 87 7.45 2.22 19.91
C GLN A 87 8.54 2.15 18.83
N ALA A 88 9.12 0.97 18.57
CA ALA A 88 10.14 0.82 17.53
C ALA A 88 9.59 1.09 16.12
N ILE A 89 8.33 0.70 15.87
CA ILE A 89 7.63 1.00 14.62
C ILE A 89 7.32 2.49 14.52
N LEU A 90 6.83 3.11 15.61
CA LEU A 90 6.53 4.55 15.62
C LEU A 90 7.78 5.39 15.35
N ASP A 91 8.91 5.02 15.95
CA ASP A 91 10.19 5.71 15.75
C ASP A 91 10.73 5.52 14.32
N THR A 92 10.55 4.32 13.75
CA THR A 92 10.85 4.05 12.34
C THR A 92 10.00 4.92 11.40
N ILE A 93 8.70 5.05 11.65
CA ILE A 93 7.80 5.88 10.83
C ILE A 93 8.24 7.35 10.85
N ARG A 94 8.55 7.90 12.03
CA ARG A 94 9.07 9.27 12.16
C ARG A 94 10.36 9.46 11.36
N ARG A 95 11.32 8.54 11.53
CA ARG A 95 12.62 8.61 10.86
C ARG A 95 12.49 8.48 9.34
N LEU A 96 11.64 7.58 8.84
CA LEU A 96 11.36 7.46 7.41
C LEU A 96 10.82 8.77 6.82
N TYR A 97 9.90 9.43 7.52
CA TYR A 97 9.39 10.73 7.11
C TYR A 97 10.49 11.81 7.12
N GLU A 98 11.24 11.93 8.21
CA GLU A 98 12.34 12.90 8.37
C GLU A 98 13.43 12.73 7.30
N MET A 99 13.73 11.49 6.91
CA MET A 99 14.71 11.17 5.86
C MET A 99 14.18 11.40 4.43
N GLY A 100 12.91 11.77 4.27
CA GLY A 100 12.30 12.13 2.99
C GLY A 100 12.00 10.94 2.07
N PHE A 101 11.76 9.74 2.63
CA PHE A 101 11.17 8.65 1.87
C PHE A 101 9.74 9.02 1.44
N TRP A 102 9.26 8.50 0.30
CA TRP A 102 7.82 8.47 0.07
C TRP A 102 7.23 7.38 0.97
N LEU A 103 6.54 7.80 2.04
CA LEU A 103 6.04 6.91 3.07
C LEU A 103 4.53 6.70 2.95
N GLU A 104 4.10 5.44 2.95
CA GLU A 104 2.70 5.04 3.06
C GLU A 104 2.53 4.08 4.24
N ILE A 105 1.40 4.19 4.95
CA ILE A 105 1.09 3.33 6.10
C ILE A 105 -0.10 2.46 5.77
N VAL A 106 0.00 1.17 6.08
CA VAL A 106 -1.10 0.22 5.91
C VAL A 106 -1.41 -0.45 7.23
N THR A 107 -2.71 -0.60 7.50
CA THR A 107 -3.23 -1.33 8.64
C THR A 107 -4.21 -2.36 8.11
N LEU A 108 -3.86 -3.63 8.27
CA LEU A 108 -4.81 -4.73 8.07
C LEU A 108 -5.76 -4.71 9.26
N VAL A 109 -7.01 -4.33 9.03
CA VAL A 109 -8.03 -4.28 10.08
C VAL A 109 -8.53 -5.70 10.29
N ILE A 110 -8.51 -6.18 11.54
CA ILE A 110 -8.89 -7.52 11.96
C ILE A 110 -9.98 -7.35 13.04
N PRO A 111 -11.20 -7.86 12.81
CA PRO A 111 -12.30 -7.72 13.78
C PRO A 111 -11.92 -8.23 15.17
N SER A 112 -12.30 -7.48 16.20
CA SER A 112 -12.02 -7.77 17.62
C SER A 112 -10.54 -7.76 18.03
N PHE A 113 -9.61 -7.51 17.10
CA PHE A 113 -8.18 -7.44 17.40
C PHE A 113 -7.66 -6.00 17.39
N ASN A 114 -7.90 -5.25 16.31
CA ASN A 114 -7.37 -3.89 16.16
C ASN A 114 -8.39 -2.90 15.54
N ASP A 115 -9.68 -3.27 15.52
CA ASP A 115 -10.73 -2.49 14.85
C ASP A 115 -11.54 -1.60 15.80
N SER A 116 -11.15 -1.48 17.07
CA SER A 116 -11.84 -0.59 18.01
C SER A 116 -11.71 0.89 17.62
N ASP A 117 -12.72 1.70 17.92
CA ASP A 117 -12.71 3.14 17.62
C ASP A 117 -11.51 3.85 18.27
N ASP A 118 -11.23 3.54 19.55
CA ASP A 118 -10.12 4.14 20.29
C ASP A 118 -8.76 3.80 19.67
N GLU A 119 -8.54 2.53 19.30
CA GLU A 119 -7.27 2.11 18.71
C GLU A 119 -7.04 2.76 17.34
N LEU A 120 -8.05 2.74 16.47
CA LEU A 120 -7.98 3.39 15.16
C LEU A 120 -7.80 4.91 15.30
N GLN A 121 -8.44 5.53 16.29
CA GLN A 121 -8.28 6.96 16.55
C GLN A 121 -6.84 7.28 16.97
N ARG A 122 -6.27 6.56 17.95
CA ARG A 122 -4.88 6.80 18.38
C ARG A 122 -3.87 6.54 17.26
N LEU A 123 -4.08 5.47 16.48
CA LEU A 123 -3.27 5.13 15.31
C LEU A 123 -3.27 6.25 14.27
N THR A 124 -4.45 6.71 13.86
CA THR A 124 -4.57 7.72 12.81
C THR A 124 -4.15 9.11 13.27
N GLN A 125 -4.39 9.46 14.54
CA GLN A 125 -3.85 10.67 15.15
C GLN A 125 -2.31 10.66 15.17
N PHE A 126 -1.69 9.52 15.47
CA PHE A 126 -0.25 9.38 15.37
C PHE A 126 0.24 9.63 13.95
N ILE A 127 -0.35 9.00 12.93
CA ILE A 127 0.04 9.20 11.53
C ILE A 127 -0.08 10.69 11.15
N ALA A 128 -1.21 11.32 11.49
CA ALA A 128 -1.46 12.73 11.20
C ALA A 128 -0.48 13.65 11.92
N SER A 129 -0.03 13.28 13.14
CA SER A 129 0.99 14.03 13.89
C SER A 129 2.37 13.99 13.25
N VAL A 130 2.68 12.92 12.48
CA VAL A 130 3.89 12.86 11.66
C VAL A 130 3.71 13.71 10.40
N SER A 131 2.65 13.45 9.64
CA SER A 131 2.21 14.34 8.58
C SER A 131 0.82 13.95 8.05
N PRO A 132 -0.09 14.92 7.80
CA PRO A 132 -1.39 14.64 7.18
C PRO A 132 -1.26 14.20 5.70
N HIS A 133 -0.08 14.33 5.10
CA HIS A 133 0.18 13.95 3.71
C HIS A 133 0.43 12.46 3.54
N ILE A 134 0.79 11.74 4.63
CA ILE A 134 1.08 10.31 4.59
C ILE A 134 -0.21 9.57 4.27
N PRO A 135 -0.28 8.84 3.14
CA PRO A 135 -1.42 8.01 2.83
C PRO A 135 -1.58 6.91 3.88
N TRP A 136 -2.80 6.73 4.36
CA TRP A 136 -3.16 5.59 5.19
C TRP A 136 -4.13 4.68 4.46
N HIS A 137 -3.85 3.38 4.50
CA HIS A 137 -4.69 2.36 3.89
C HIS A 137 -5.22 1.42 4.98
N ALA A 138 -6.54 1.43 5.18
CA ALA A 138 -7.24 0.43 5.97
C ALA A 138 -7.63 -0.74 5.04
N THR A 139 -7.07 -1.92 5.24
CA THR A 139 -7.33 -3.08 4.37
C THR A 139 -8.13 -4.15 5.10
N ALA A 140 -9.04 -4.82 4.39
CA ALA A 140 -9.82 -5.90 4.95
C ALA A 140 -8.96 -7.14 5.21
N PHE A 141 -9.10 -7.70 6.41
CA PHE A 141 -8.74 -9.07 6.70
C PHE A 141 -9.71 -10.05 6.05
N HIS A 142 -9.16 -11.13 5.52
CA HIS A 142 -9.88 -12.29 5.04
C HIS A 142 -9.31 -13.53 5.74
N LYS A 143 -10.19 -14.38 6.26
CA LYS A 143 -9.82 -15.63 6.91
C LYS A 143 -9.37 -16.64 5.85
N ASP A 144 -8.09 -16.98 5.87
CA ASP A 144 -7.47 -17.87 4.89
C ASP A 144 -6.61 -18.94 5.56
N TYR A 145 -6.45 -20.05 4.85
CA TYR A 145 -5.62 -21.18 5.24
C TYR A 145 -5.98 -21.76 6.62
N LYS A 146 -5.17 -21.48 7.66
CA LYS A 146 -5.36 -22.00 9.02
C LYS A 146 -6.03 -21.01 9.97
N MET A 147 -6.20 -19.76 9.54
CA MET A 147 -6.86 -18.75 10.35
C MET A 147 -8.34 -18.79 10.05
N THR A 148 -9.10 -19.50 10.88
CA THR A 148 -10.55 -19.69 10.71
C THR A 148 -11.40 -18.71 11.51
N ASP A 149 -10.76 -17.95 12.39
CA ASP A 149 -11.33 -16.92 13.26
C ASP A 149 -10.32 -15.75 13.35
N PRO A 150 -10.75 -14.48 13.43
CA PRO A 150 -12.13 -13.97 13.40
C PRO A 150 -12.78 -14.01 12.00
N ASP A 151 -14.02 -13.54 11.89
CA ASP A 151 -14.67 -13.33 10.59
C ASP A 151 -13.97 -12.28 9.72
N ASN A 152 -14.32 -12.29 8.42
CA ASN A 152 -13.79 -11.32 7.46
C ASN A 152 -14.17 -9.89 7.86
N THR A 153 -13.28 -8.95 7.55
CA THR A 153 -13.59 -7.52 7.75
C THR A 153 -14.67 -7.09 6.76
N SER A 154 -15.72 -6.47 7.29
CA SER A 154 -16.80 -5.94 6.44
C SER A 154 -16.41 -4.60 5.79
N ALA A 155 -17.07 -4.26 4.68
CA ALA A 155 -16.96 -2.93 4.08
C ALA A 155 -17.36 -1.82 5.07
N GLN A 156 -18.36 -2.06 5.92
CA GLN A 156 -18.80 -1.10 6.94
C GLN A 156 -17.69 -0.82 7.97
N THR A 157 -16.95 -1.84 8.39
CA THR A 157 -15.80 -1.69 9.29
C THR A 157 -14.73 -0.81 8.65
N LEU A 158 -14.41 -1.02 7.36
CA LEU A 158 -13.44 -0.19 6.65
C LEU A 158 -13.92 1.25 6.44
N MET A 159 -15.21 1.45 6.13
CA MET A 159 -15.78 2.79 5.99
C MET A 159 -15.76 3.56 7.31
N ARG A 160 -16.04 2.89 8.44
CA ARG A 160 -15.89 3.46 9.78
C ARG A 160 -14.44 3.86 10.07
N ALA A 161 -13.50 2.95 9.82
CA ALA A 161 -12.07 3.21 10.00
C ALA A 161 -11.61 4.41 9.15
N ALA A 162 -12.04 4.47 7.89
CA ALA A 162 -11.70 5.57 7.00
C ALA A 162 -12.20 6.93 7.52
N GLU A 163 -13.39 6.96 8.11
CA GLU A 163 -13.97 8.17 8.68
C GLU A 163 -13.25 8.65 9.94
N ILE A 164 -12.76 7.71 10.76
CA ILE A 164 -11.85 8.02 11.87
C ILE A 164 -10.55 8.65 11.33
N GLY A 165 -9.95 8.04 10.29
CA GLY A 165 -8.73 8.57 9.67
C GLY A 165 -8.90 9.98 9.09
N LYS A 166 -10.02 10.26 8.43
CA LYS A 166 -10.33 11.61 7.93
C LYS A 166 -10.53 12.60 9.07
N LYS A 167 -11.25 12.22 10.15
CA LYS A 167 -11.43 13.06 11.34
C LYS A 167 -10.11 13.37 12.06
N ALA A 168 -9.14 12.48 11.99
CA ALA A 168 -7.79 12.71 12.50
C ALA A 168 -6.98 13.71 11.65
N GLY A 169 -7.48 14.11 10.47
CA GLY A 169 -6.86 15.12 9.60
C GLY A 169 -6.05 14.54 8.43
N LEU A 170 -6.09 13.23 8.20
CA LEU A 170 -5.40 12.61 7.06
C LEU A 170 -6.06 13.02 5.74
N TRP A 171 -5.23 13.42 4.77
CA TRP A 171 -5.70 13.89 3.48
C TRP A 171 -6.07 12.76 2.52
N SER A 172 -5.33 11.65 2.62
CA SER A 172 -5.49 10.46 1.77
C SER A 172 -5.74 9.24 2.65
N VAL A 173 -6.98 8.79 2.68
CA VAL A 173 -7.40 7.59 3.39
C VAL A 173 -8.04 6.65 2.37
N TYR A 174 -7.49 5.45 2.28
CA TYR A 174 -7.94 4.44 1.34
C TYR A 174 -8.48 3.22 2.07
N ALA A 175 -9.50 2.59 1.50
CA ALA A 175 -9.97 1.27 1.90
C ALA A 175 -9.59 0.26 0.81
N GLY A 176 -9.09 -0.91 1.21
CA GLY A 176 -8.58 -1.92 0.29
C GLY A 176 -9.04 -3.34 0.60
N ASN A 177 -8.68 -4.27 -0.29
CA ASN A 177 -9.03 -5.70 -0.27
C ASN A 177 -10.51 -6.05 -0.46
N LEU A 178 -11.40 -5.08 -0.70
CA LEU A 178 -12.82 -5.29 -1.03
C LEU A 178 -13.22 -4.51 -2.30
N PRO A 179 -12.74 -4.93 -3.49
CA PRO A 179 -12.87 -4.17 -4.73
C PRO A 179 -14.33 -3.84 -5.07
N GLY A 180 -14.67 -2.55 -5.09
CA GLY A 180 -16.00 -2.04 -5.43
C GLY A 180 -17.02 -2.04 -4.29
N GLU A 181 -16.67 -2.52 -3.09
CA GLU A 181 -17.60 -2.59 -1.95
C GLU A 181 -17.45 -1.41 -0.98
N VAL A 182 -16.34 -0.66 -1.07
CA VAL A 182 -15.98 0.43 -0.13
C VAL A 182 -16.30 1.83 -0.66
N GLY A 183 -17.18 1.90 -1.68
CA GLY A 183 -17.62 3.16 -2.30
C GLY A 183 -16.46 3.97 -2.86
N ASP A 184 -16.35 5.24 -2.45
CA ASP A 184 -15.35 6.18 -2.97
C ASP A 184 -13.94 6.02 -2.36
N LEU A 185 -13.77 5.13 -1.38
CA LEU A 185 -12.52 4.97 -0.62
C LEU A 185 -11.38 4.30 -1.41
N GLU A 186 -11.63 3.84 -2.64
CA GLU A 186 -10.57 3.37 -3.56
C GLU A 186 -9.97 4.53 -4.38
N ASN A 187 -10.71 5.63 -4.47
CA ASN A 187 -10.39 6.75 -5.35
C ASN A 187 -9.46 7.75 -4.66
N THR A 188 -8.62 8.40 -5.45
CA THR A 188 -7.87 9.58 -4.97
C THR A 188 -8.68 10.83 -5.31
N ARG A 189 -9.00 11.62 -4.29
CA ARG A 189 -9.60 12.95 -4.43
C ARG A 189 -8.65 14.05 -4.01
N CYS A 190 -8.84 15.24 -4.58
CA CYS A 190 -8.11 16.42 -4.13
C CYS A 190 -8.46 16.71 -2.65
N HIS A 191 -7.44 16.83 -1.80
CA HIS A 191 -7.66 17.13 -0.38
C HIS A 191 -8.23 18.54 -0.15
N ASN A 192 -8.06 19.45 -1.11
CA ASN A 192 -8.58 20.81 -1.05
C ASN A 192 -10.01 20.92 -1.61
N CYS A 193 -10.23 20.60 -2.89
CA CYS A 193 -11.55 20.80 -3.54
C CYS A 193 -12.38 19.53 -3.73
N ARG A 194 -11.90 18.36 -3.28
CA ARG A 194 -12.59 17.06 -3.38
C ARG A 194 -12.85 16.54 -4.82
N GLN A 195 -12.32 17.21 -5.84
CA GLN A 195 -12.35 16.74 -7.23
C GLN A 195 -11.80 15.30 -7.32
N LEU A 196 -12.48 14.43 -8.09
CA LEU A 196 -11.98 13.09 -8.39
C LEU A 196 -10.75 13.18 -9.29
N LEU A 197 -9.63 12.62 -8.83
CA LEU A 197 -8.34 12.70 -9.51
C LEU A 197 -7.94 11.36 -10.11
N ILE A 198 -7.97 10.30 -9.31
CA ILE A 198 -7.74 8.94 -9.77
C ILE A 198 -8.96 8.10 -9.43
N LYS A 199 -9.63 7.57 -10.46
CA LYS A 199 -10.75 6.64 -10.32
C LYS A 199 -10.23 5.20 -10.37
N ARG A 200 -10.60 4.38 -9.40
CA ARG A 200 -10.17 2.98 -9.31
C ARG A 200 -11.33 2.00 -9.17
N TYR A 201 -11.05 0.75 -9.52
CA TYR A 201 -11.77 -0.44 -9.09
C TYR A 201 -10.74 -1.44 -8.56
N GLY A 202 -10.57 -1.51 -7.24
CA GLY A 202 -9.41 -2.13 -6.62
C GLY A 202 -8.09 -1.51 -7.11
N TYR A 203 -7.20 -2.31 -7.70
CA TYR A 203 -5.94 -1.84 -8.30
C TYR A 203 -6.09 -1.32 -9.73
N LEU A 204 -7.26 -1.45 -10.37
CA LEU A 204 -7.48 -1.03 -11.74
C LEU A 204 -7.69 0.48 -11.82
N ILE A 205 -6.88 1.20 -12.60
CA ILE A 205 -7.06 2.62 -12.85
C ILE A 205 -8.07 2.81 -13.99
N MET A 206 -9.24 3.35 -13.65
CA MET A 206 -10.32 3.65 -14.60
C MET A 206 -10.29 5.11 -15.08
N GLY A 207 -9.62 6.00 -14.36
CA GLY A 207 -9.52 7.41 -14.70
C GLY A 207 -8.29 8.06 -14.07
N TYR A 208 -7.60 8.89 -14.83
CA TYR A 208 -6.40 9.62 -14.41
C TYR A 208 -6.52 11.09 -14.84
N HIS A 209 -6.78 11.97 -13.88
CA HIS A 209 -7.15 13.37 -14.13
C HIS A 209 -6.15 14.36 -13.52
N LEU A 210 -4.99 13.90 -13.06
CA LEU A 210 -3.92 14.79 -12.61
C LEU A 210 -3.27 15.51 -13.79
N THR A 211 -2.84 16.74 -13.56
CA THR A 211 -1.97 17.44 -14.51
C THR A 211 -0.61 16.74 -14.61
N SER A 212 0.18 17.06 -15.64
CA SER A 212 1.52 16.50 -15.83
C SER A 212 2.48 16.78 -14.66
N ASN A 213 2.21 17.79 -13.86
CA ASN A 213 3.00 18.16 -12.68
C ASN A 213 2.42 17.58 -11.37
N GLY A 214 1.41 16.71 -11.43
CA GLY A 214 0.80 16.09 -10.25
C GLY A 214 -0.11 17.03 -9.46
N CYS A 215 -0.77 17.99 -10.12
CA CYS A 215 -1.71 18.91 -9.48
C CYS A 215 -3.16 18.57 -9.83
N CYS A 216 -4.08 19.01 -8.98
CA CYS A 216 -5.50 19.00 -9.27
C CYS A 216 -5.82 19.99 -10.39
N PRO A 217 -6.47 19.58 -11.50
CA PRO A 217 -6.80 20.48 -12.60
C PRO A 217 -7.84 21.54 -12.23
N ALA A 218 -8.69 21.25 -11.23
CA ALA A 218 -9.80 22.14 -10.85
C ALA A 218 -9.38 23.31 -9.94
N CYS A 219 -8.34 23.15 -9.11
CA CYS A 219 -7.94 24.15 -8.11
C CYS A 219 -6.43 24.41 -8.03
N GLY A 220 -5.62 23.73 -8.85
CA GLY A 220 -4.17 23.89 -8.89
C GLY A 220 -3.40 23.26 -7.71
N THR A 221 -4.08 22.76 -6.68
CA THR A 221 -3.43 22.16 -5.51
C THR A 221 -2.53 20.98 -5.90
N ARG A 222 -1.27 21.01 -5.44
CA ARG A 222 -0.32 19.91 -5.62
C ARG A 222 -0.75 18.72 -4.78
N ILE A 223 -0.80 17.54 -5.38
CA ILE A 223 -1.30 16.34 -4.72
C ILE A 223 -0.09 15.51 -4.26
N PRO A 224 0.04 15.20 -2.95
CA PRO A 224 1.09 14.31 -2.48
C PRO A 224 1.04 12.98 -3.22
N GLY A 225 2.17 12.55 -3.78
CA GLY A 225 2.27 11.29 -4.51
C GLY A 225 3.43 11.24 -5.49
N ARG A 226 3.68 10.04 -6.01
CA ARG A 226 4.61 9.78 -7.11
C ARG A 226 3.81 9.56 -8.39
N TRP A 227 3.55 10.67 -9.08
CA TRP A 227 2.68 10.70 -10.26
C TRP A 227 3.51 10.64 -11.55
N ALA A 228 3.02 9.88 -12.53
CA ALA A 228 3.55 9.95 -13.88
C ALA A 228 3.05 11.22 -14.57
N CYS A 229 3.86 11.83 -15.44
CA CYS A 229 3.45 13.00 -16.22
C CYS A 229 2.23 12.73 -17.12
N LYS A 230 2.03 11.47 -17.51
CA LYS A 230 0.86 10.98 -18.24
C LYS A 230 0.61 9.52 -17.85
N PHE A 231 -0.66 9.14 -17.77
CA PHE A 231 -1.03 7.73 -17.64
C PHE A 231 -0.74 6.98 -18.94
N GLN A 232 0.09 5.93 -18.84
CA GLN A 232 0.51 5.11 -19.99
C GLN A 232 -0.30 3.81 -20.13
N GLY A 233 -1.42 3.71 -19.42
CA GLY A 233 -2.16 2.45 -19.28
C GLY A 233 -1.65 1.62 -18.10
N GLN A 234 -2.43 0.61 -17.73
CA GLN A 234 -2.08 -0.36 -16.71
C GLN A 234 -1.61 -1.66 -17.38
N ILE A 235 -0.46 -2.17 -16.93
CA ILE A 235 0.18 -3.35 -17.53
C ILE A 235 -0.30 -4.65 -16.87
N THR A 236 -0.80 -4.60 -15.64
CA THR A 236 -1.29 -5.79 -14.93
C THR A 236 -2.67 -6.21 -15.41
N ALA A 237 -2.89 -7.54 -15.48
CA ALA A 237 -4.19 -8.14 -15.68
C ALA A 237 -5.21 -7.65 -14.64
N HIS A 238 -6.49 -7.73 -14.99
CA HIS A 238 -7.66 -7.37 -14.19
C HIS A 238 -7.49 -7.64 -12.68
N PRO A 239 -8.10 -6.81 -11.80
CA PRO A 239 -7.96 -6.97 -10.36
C PRO A 239 -8.26 -8.41 -9.97
N PHE A 240 -7.39 -9.01 -9.16
CA PHE A 240 -7.64 -10.32 -8.59
C PHE A 240 -8.94 -10.22 -7.78
N LEU A 241 -9.97 -10.91 -8.25
CA LEU A 241 -11.28 -10.99 -7.59
C LEU A 241 -11.30 -12.32 -6.82
N PRO A 242 -11.15 -12.31 -5.48
CA PRO A 242 -11.07 -13.54 -4.69
C PRO A 242 -12.31 -14.44 -4.85
N HIS A 243 -13.43 -13.89 -5.33
CA HIS A 243 -14.73 -14.56 -5.42
C HIS A 243 -15.34 -14.58 -6.82
N ALA A 244 -14.61 -14.16 -7.86
CA ALA A 244 -15.05 -14.42 -9.22
C ALA A 244 -14.90 -15.92 -9.49
N ARG A 245 -16.01 -16.69 -9.43
CA ARG A 245 -16.05 -18.06 -9.94
C ARG A 245 -15.50 -18.03 -11.36
N SER A 246 -14.29 -18.57 -11.56
CA SER A 246 -13.80 -18.88 -12.89
C SER A 246 -14.79 -19.86 -13.51
N MET A 247 -15.54 -19.44 -14.52
CA MET A 247 -16.24 -20.41 -15.38
C MET A 247 -15.16 -21.32 -15.99
N PRO A 248 -15.26 -22.65 -15.86
CA PRO A 248 -14.31 -23.54 -16.50
C PRO A 248 -14.46 -23.37 -18.02
N PHE A 249 -13.40 -22.88 -18.66
CA PHE A 249 -13.27 -22.97 -20.10
C PHE A 249 -13.38 -24.44 -20.51
N PRO A 250 -14.29 -24.83 -21.42
CA PRO A 250 -14.28 -26.18 -21.96
C PRO A 250 -13.06 -26.28 -22.87
N ILE A 251 -12.11 -27.13 -22.49
CA ILE A 251 -11.05 -27.59 -23.39
C ILE A 251 -11.75 -28.45 -24.44
N LEU A 252 -12.08 -27.87 -25.59
CA LEU A 252 -12.41 -28.63 -26.80
C LEU A 252 -11.11 -29.27 -27.31
N GLY A 253 -10.87 -30.52 -26.89
CA GLY A 253 -9.90 -31.40 -27.54
C GLY A 253 -10.46 -31.97 -28.83
N PRO A 254 -9.65 -32.21 -29.87
CA PRO A 254 -10.11 -32.77 -31.13
C PRO A 254 -10.31 -34.29 -30.98
N SER A 255 -11.54 -34.79 -31.17
CA SER A 255 -11.74 -36.23 -31.41
C SER A 255 -11.65 -36.50 -32.90
N THR A 256 -10.49 -36.99 -33.32
CA THR A 256 -10.29 -37.69 -34.59
C THR A 256 -11.15 -38.94 -34.66
N SER A 257 -11.68 -39.16 -35.85
CA SER A 257 -12.40 -40.31 -36.39
C SER A 257 -11.79 -41.69 -36.10
N MET A 258 -12.67 -42.64 -35.76
CA MET A 258 -12.82 -43.95 -36.41
C MET A 258 -14.31 -44.27 -36.50
#